data_AF-A0AAF0QKX6-F1
#
_entry.id   AF-A0AAF0QKX6-F1
#
_cell.length_a   1.000
_cell.length_b   1.000
_cell.length_c   1.000
_cell.angle_alpha   90.00
_cell.angle_beta   90.00
_cell.angle_gamma   90.00
#
_symmetry.space_group_name_H-M   'P 1'
#
loop_
_entity.id
_entity.type
_entity.pdbx_description
1 polymer ?
#
loop_
_entity_poly.entity_id
_entity_poly.type
_entity_poly.pdbx_seq_one_letter_code
_entity_poly.pdbx_strand_id
1 'polypeptide(L)'
;NNSYHSSVDVAQLETLYDRRCRSPIGCFEVGEVALIGPKLVQEAMEKVRLISKNLKMDQSRQKSYANVRKRDLEFDVNDWVYLNISHMKGVMRFGKKGKPSPRYVGP
;
A
#
# COMPACT_ATOMS: atom_id res chain seq x y z
N ASN A 1 -1.82 -8.94 -10.12
CA ASN A 1 -0.78 -9.32 -11.10
C ASN A 1 -1.04 -8.84 -12.53
N ASN A 2 -2.26 -8.44 -12.92
CA ASN A 2 -2.54 -7.89 -14.25
C ASN A 2 -2.43 -6.35 -14.33
N SER A 3 -2.07 -5.69 -13.23
CA SER A 3 -1.88 -4.24 -13.21
C SER A 3 -0.58 -3.86 -13.90
N TYR A 4 -0.66 -2.89 -14.81
CA TYR A 4 0.51 -2.30 -15.45
C TYR A 4 1.36 -1.56 -14.42
N HIS A 5 2.67 -1.81 -14.41
CA HIS A 5 3.60 -1.16 -13.51
C HIS A 5 4.43 -0.14 -14.30
N SER A 6 4.12 1.15 -14.16
CA SER A 6 4.67 2.23 -14.99
C SER A 6 6.18 2.43 -14.89
N SER A 7 6.86 1.93 -13.85
CA SER A 7 8.32 2.03 -13.75
C SER A 7 9.09 0.85 -14.35
N VAL A 8 8.40 -0.23 -14.71
CA VAL A 8 9.00 -1.44 -15.32
C VAL A 8 8.46 -1.63 -16.75
N ASP A 9 7.53 -0.77 -17.17
CA ASP A 9 6.83 -0.80 -18.47
C ASP A 9 6.27 -2.17 -18.87
N VAL A 10 5.90 -2.98 -17.89
CA VAL A 10 5.37 -4.32 -18.09
C VAL A 10 4.46 -4.72 -16.93
N ALA A 11 3.44 -5.52 -17.20
CA ALA A 11 2.62 -6.12 -16.15
C ALA A 11 3.30 -7.37 -15.58
N GLN A 12 3.19 -7.56 -14.26
CA GLN A 12 3.84 -8.67 -13.55
C GLN A 12 3.44 -10.07 -14.05
N LEU A 13 2.25 -10.22 -14.63
CA LEU A 13 1.81 -11.46 -15.25
C LEU A 13 2.56 -11.73 -16.57
N GLU A 14 2.85 -10.70 -17.37
CA GLU A 14 3.54 -10.87 -18.65
C GLU A 14 4.99 -11.30 -18.43
N THR A 15 5.66 -10.76 -17.40
CA THR A 15 7.03 -11.16 -17.04
C THR A 15 7.12 -12.58 -16.49
N LEU A 16 6.09 -13.06 -15.78
CA LEU A 16 6.10 -14.40 -15.18
C LEU A 16 5.76 -15.51 -16.17
N TYR A 17 4.96 -15.21 -17.19
CA TYR A 17 4.39 -16.22 -18.08
C TYR A 17 4.68 -16.00 -19.56
N ASP A 18 5.42 -14.95 -19.94
CA ASP A 18 5.75 -14.57 -21.33
C ASP A 18 4.52 -14.55 -22.26
N ARG A 19 3.35 -14.24 -21.71
CA ARG A 19 2.08 -14.14 -22.43
C ARG A 19 1.42 -12.80 -22.12
N ARG A 20 0.87 -12.18 -23.15
CA ARG A 20 0.11 -10.93 -23.02
C ARG A 20 -1.06 -11.12 -22.05
N CYS A 21 -1.22 -10.20 -21.11
CA CYS A 21 -2.33 -10.22 -20.16
C CYS A 21 -3.67 -10.23 -20.89
N ARG A 22 -4.52 -11.23 -20.66
CA ARG A 22 -5.96 -11.09 -20.90
C ARG A 22 -6.58 -10.47 -19.64
N SER A 23 -6.92 -9.19 -19.72
CA SER A 23 -7.63 -8.49 -18.65
C SER A 23 -9.04 -9.08 -18.47
N PRO A 24 -9.51 -9.36 -17.24
CA PRO A 24 -10.88 -9.83 -16.99
C PRO A 24 -11.97 -8.85 -17.43
N ILE A 25 -11.59 -7.60 -17.72
CA ILE A 25 -12.46 -6.51 -18.16
C ILE A 25 -13.14 -6.83 -19.52
N GLY A 26 -12.71 -7.89 -20.24
CA GLY A 26 -13.29 -8.30 -21.53
C GLY A 26 -13.87 -9.72 -21.58
N CYS A 27 -14.09 -10.40 -20.46
CA CYS A 27 -14.68 -11.74 -20.43
C CYS A 27 -16.20 -11.65 -20.26
N PHE A 28 -16.91 -11.27 -21.33
CA PHE A 28 -18.36 -11.46 -21.43
C PHE A 28 -18.61 -12.59 -22.43
N GLU A 29 -19.41 -13.59 -22.05
CA GLU A 29 -19.96 -14.53 -23.03
C GLU A 29 -20.83 -13.71 -24.00
N VAL A 30 -20.39 -13.65 -25.26
CA VAL A 30 -21.11 -12.97 -26.34
C VAL A 30 -22.37 -13.79 -26.65
N GLY A 31 -23.43 -13.57 -25.87
CA GLY A 31 -24.67 -14.34 -26.00
C GLY A 31 -25.80 -13.94 -25.05
N GLU A 32 -25.50 -13.39 -23.86
CA GLU A 32 -26.54 -12.98 -22.91
C GLU A 32 -26.53 -11.47 -22.65
N VAL A 33 -26.81 -10.69 -23.70
CA VAL A 33 -27.34 -9.34 -23.47
C VAL A 33 -28.82 -9.48 -23.18
N ALA A 34 -29.14 -9.97 -21.98
CA ALA A 34 -30.49 -9.86 -21.45
C ALA A 34 -30.85 -8.37 -21.43
N LEU A 35 -32.01 -8.00 -21.96
CA LEU A 35 -32.53 -6.63 -21.90
C LEU A 35 -32.77 -6.27 -20.42
N ILE A 36 -31.74 -5.73 -19.76
CA ILE A 36 -31.80 -5.29 -18.37
C ILE A 36 -32.75 -4.09 -18.32
N GLY A 37 -33.91 -4.28 -17.69
CA GLY A 37 -34.90 -3.21 -17.55
C GLY A 37 -34.34 -1.99 -16.79
N PRO A 38 -34.85 -0.78 -17.08
CA PRO A 38 -34.30 0.47 -16.53
C PRO A 38 -34.30 0.55 -15.00
N LYS A 39 -35.21 -0.17 -14.34
CA LYS A 39 -35.26 -0.27 -12.87
C LYS A 39 -34.04 -0.96 -12.28
N LEU A 40 -33.62 -2.08 -12.87
CA LEU A 40 -32.45 -2.84 -12.42
C LEU A 40 -31.15 -2.05 -12.65
N VAL A 41 -31.09 -1.28 -13.74
CA VAL A 41 -29.95 -0.38 -14.02
C VAL A 41 -29.85 0.71 -12.96
N GLN A 42 -30.98 1.31 -12.56
CA GLN A 42 -31.02 2.33 -11.51
C GLN A 42 -30.58 1.76 -10.16
N GLU A 43 -31.11 0.60 -9.75
CA GLU A 43 -30.71 -0.07 -8.51
C GLU A 43 -29.21 -0.45 -8.50
N ALA A 44 -28.69 -0.94 -9.63
CA ALA A 44 -27.26 -1.25 -9.77
C ALA A 44 -26.40 0.02 -9.65
N MET A 45 -26.82 1.12 -10.28
CA MET A 45 -26.12 2.39 -10.23
C MET A 45 -26.08 2.97 -8.81
N GLU A 46 -27.17 2.84 -8.04
CA GLU A 46 -27.21 3.25 -6.63
C GLU A 46 -26.23 2.44 -5.77
N LYS A 47 -26.19 1.11 -5.95
CA LYS A 47 -25.24 0.24 -5.27
C LYS A 47 -23.79 0.58 -5.63
N VAL A 48 -23.50 0.84 -6.91
CA VAL A 48 -22.17 1.27 -7.36
C VAL A 48 -21.76 2.61 -6.73
N ARG A 49 -22.70 3.56 -6.62
CA ARG A 49 -22.46 4.85 -5.93
C ARG A 49 -22.14 4.64 -4.46
N LEU A 50 -22.88 3.76 -3.78
CA LEU A 50 -22.64 3.43 -2.37
C LEU A 50 -21.24 2.81 -2.17
N ILE A 51 -20.89 1.82 -2.98
CA ILE A 51 -19.56 1.17 -2.94
C ILE A 51 -18.47 2.20 -3.19
N SER A 52 -18.63 3.04 -4.21
CA SER A 52 -17.65 4.10 -4.53
C SER A 52 -17.45 5.09 -3.38
N LYS A 53 -18.54 5.45 -2.69
CA LYS A 53 -18.47 6.33 -1.51
C LYS A 53 -17.73 5.66 -0.36
N ASN A 54 -18.06 4.42 -0.04
CA ASN A 54 -17.41 3.65 1.02
C ASN A 54 -15.91 3.48 0.75
N LEU A 55 -15.55 3.16 -0.50
CA LEU A 55 -14.16 2.97 -0.90
C LEU A 55 -13.34 4.28 -0.78
N LYS A 56 -13.94 5.43 -1.13
CA LYS A 56 -13.31 6.75 -0.90
C LYS A 56 -13.11 7.05 0.60
N MET A 57 -14.09 6.71 1.44
CA MET A 57 -13.99 6.92 2.90
C MET A 57 -12.91 6.03 3.53
N ASP A 58 -12.80 4.77 3.12
CA ASP A 58 -11.74 3.89 3.61
C ASP A 58 -10.35 4.38 3.14
N GLN A 59 -10.22 4.80 1.88
CA GLN A 59 -8.96 5.39 1.39
C GLN A 59 -8.57 6.66 2.14
N SER A 60 -9.52 7.56 2.44
CA SER A 60 -9.22 8.76 3.22
C SER A 60 -8.82 8.42 4.65
N ARG A 61 -9.48 7.43 5.29
CA ARG A 61 -9.11 6.92 6.61
C ARG A 61 -7.69 6.35 6.62
N GLN A 62 -7.35 5.49 5.65
CA GLN A 62 -6.01 4.91 5.51
C GLN A 62 -4.94 5.99 5.30
N LYS A 63 -5.21 6.98 4.42
CA LYS A 63 -4.31 8.12 4.20
C LYS A 63 -4.10 8.95 5.46
N SER A 64 -5.15 9.20 6.24
CA SER A 64 -5.05 9.92 7.52
C SER A 64 -4.10 9.21 8.49
N TYR A 65 -4.26 7.90 8.70
CA TYR A 65 -3.36 7.12 9.55
C TYR A 65 -1.91 7.13 9.07
N ALA A 66 -1.69 6.97 7.76
CA ALA A 66 -0.36 7.00 7.18
C ALA A 66 0.29 8.39 7.32
N ASN A 67 -0.46 9.47 7.09
CA ASN A 67 0.05 10.83 7.16
C ASN A 67 0.37 11.26 8.59
N VAL A 68 -0.42 10.85 9.60
CA VAL A 68 -0.11 11.12 11.01
C VAL A 68 1.24 10.51 11.42
N ARG A 69 1.59 9.34 10.88
CA ARG A 69 2.88 8.68 11.16
C ARG A 69 4.04 9.16 10.27
N LYS A 70 3.79 10.06 9.33
CA LYS A 70 4.78 10.70 8.46
C LYS A 70 5.04 12.16 8.83
N ARG A 71 4.60 12.61 10.00
CA ARG A 71 4.98 13.94 10.50
C ARG A 71 6.46 13.93 10.81
N ASP A 72 7.18 14.93 10.32
CA ASP A 72 8.53 15.21 10.77
C ASP A 72 8.45 15.51 12.27
N LEU A 73 9.26 14.81 13.06
CA LEU A 73 9.29 14.97 14.50
C LEU A 73 10.20 16.17 14.79
N GLU A 74 9.60 17.33 15.01
CA GLU A 74 10.29 18.53 15.48
C GLU A 74 10.52 18.39 16.98
N PHE A 75 11.74 18.63 17.43
CA PHE A 75 12.14 18.56 18.84
C PHE A 75 12.59 19.94 19.29
N ASP A 76 12.18 20.32 20.49
CA ASP A 76 12.66 21.55 21.11
C ASP A 76 13.99 21.32 21.83
N VAL A 77 14.75 22.40 22.01
CA VAL A 77 15.96 22.37 22.82
C VAL A 77 15.57 21.98 24.25
N ASN A 78 16.14 20.88 24.75
CA ASN A 78 15.88 20.19 26.04
C ASN A 78 14.92 18.99 26.02
N ASP A 79 14.40 18.57 24.85
CA ASP A 79 13.65 17.32 24.76
C ASP A 79 14.54 16.09 24.94
N TRP A 80 14.04 15.11 25.70
CA TRP A 80 14.74 13.85 25.92
C TRP A 80 14.43 12.90 24.77
N VAL A 81 15.38 12.74 23.86
CA VAL A 81 15.23 11.93 22.65
C VAL A 81 16.15 10.72 22.67
N TYR A 82 15.66 9.60 22.16
CA TYR A 82 16.45 8.39 21.98
C TYR A 82 16.99 8.32 20.56
N LEU A 83 18.32 8.31 20.40
CA LEU A 83 18.98 8.19 19.11
C LEU A 83 19.01 6.72 18.67
N ASN A 84 18.42 6.41 17.52
CA ASN A 84 18.49 5.08 16.92
C ASN A 84 19.87 4.84 16.30
N ILE A 85 20.56 3.79 16.73
CA ILE A 85 21.89 3.43 16.26
C ILE A 85 21.75 2.30 15.24
N SER A 86 22.20 2.53 14.01
CA SER A 86 22.40 1.44 13.05
C SER A 86 23.51 0.52 13.56
N HIS A 87 23.31 -0.80 13.52
CA HIS A 87 24.37 -1.76 13.80
C HIS A 87 25.41 -1.70 12.67
N MET A 88 26.26 -0.67 12.67
CA MET A 88 27.38 -0.60 11.74
C MET A 88 28.31 -1.79 12.02
N LYS A 89 28.61 -2.55 10.97
CA LYS A 89 29.38 -3.81 10.97
C LYS A 89 30.86 -3.66 11.36
N GLY A 90 31.24 -2.62 12.12
CA GLY A 90 32.64 -2.26 12.33
C GLY A 90 32.96 -1.33 13.51
N VAL A 91 32.00 -0.97 14.38
CA VAL A 91 32.37 -0.29 15.64
C VAL A 91 32.95 -1.35 16.57
N MET A 92 34.29 -1.47 16.58
CA MET A 92 35.02 -2.35 17.50
C MET A 92 34.71 -1.92 18.93
N ARG A 93 33.89 -2.69 19.65
CA ARG A 93 33.62 -2.49 21.07
C ARG A 93 34.64 -3.26 21.89
N PHE A 94 35.31 -2.56 22.82
CA PHE A 94 36.08 -3.22 23.88
C PHE A 94 35.13 -4.05 24.77
N GLY A 95 35.42 -5.35 24.93
CA GLY A 95 34.90 -6.18 26.01
C GLY A 95 33.62 -6.98 25.75
N LYS A 96 33.79 -8.31 25.68
CA LYS A 96 32.83 -9.44 25.81
C LYS A 96 31.63 -9.52 24.84
N LYS A 97 31.69 -10.58 24.03
CA LYS A 97 30.70 -11.08 23.06
C LYS A 97 29.47 -11.65 23.80
N GLY A 98 28.43 -10.86 24.02
CA GLY A 98 27.16 -11.35 24.60
C GLY A 98 25.98 -10.39 24.40
N LYS A 99 24.84 -10.95 23.91
CA LYS A 99 23.53 -10.33 23.59
C LYS A 99 23.56 -9.17 22.56
N PRO A 100 22.47 -8.96 21.78
CA PRO A 100 22.41 -7.85 20.83
C PRO A 100 22.47 -6.52 21.57
N SER A 101 23.25 -5.57 21.04
CA SER A 101 23.36 -4.22 21.57
C SER A 101 22.03 -3.48 21.56
N PRO A 102 21.81 -2.53 22.49
CA PRO A 102 20.68 -1.62 22.43
C PRO A 102 20.64 -0.90 21.08
N ARG A 103 19.46 -0.86 20.45
CA ARG A 103 19.21 -0.12 19.19
C ARG A 103 19.01 1.37 19.41
N TYR A 104 18.87 1.81 20.66
CA TYR A 104 18.59 3.20 21.02
C TYR A 104 19.51 3.61 22.17
N VAL A 105 20.05 4.84 22.11
CA VAL A 105 20.80 5.49 23.20
C VAL A 105 20.09 6.79 23.55
N GLY A 106 19.75 6.96 24.83
CA GLY A 106 19.16 8.19 25.36
C GLY A 106 20.21 9.03 26.10
N PRO A 107 19.85 10.26 26.52
CA PRO A 107 20.63 11.06 27.45
C PRO A 107 20.83 10.37 28.81
#